data_AF-A0A535JET8-F1
#
_entry.id   AF-A0A535JET8-F1
#
_cell.length_a   1.000
_cell.length_b   1.000
_cell.length_c   1.000
_cell.angle_alpha   90.00
_cell.angle_beta   90.00
_cell.angle_gamma   90.00
#
_symmetry.space_group_name_H-M   'P 1'
#
loop_
_entity.id
_entity.type
_entity.pdbx_description
1 polymer ?
#
loop_
_entity_poly.entity_id
_entity_poly.type
_entity_poly.pdbx_seq_one_letter_code
_entity_poly.pdbx_strand_id
1 'polypeptide(L)'
;MLRRTSLAICATLAIVALSADPASTASPGIGNLPQGTQTDAAYMASGAGVTNVLATTQRTSCYRPEAPYFTTLTVNAYDGMTACPGADTGENTGRRYPYPTQAGSNPGYPAAGAMLVKDHSESDLRIDPTNPLHLIGQSKWFVSAEGYNHLIGFYESMDGGSTWPVQGHVPGYEGWTDNTDPVGAFDRYGNFYSL
;
A
#
# COMPACT_ATOMS: atom_id res chain seq x y z
N MET A 1 -2.34 -12.53 -61.51
CA MET A 1 -2.18 -13.26 -60.22
C MET A 1 -1.90 -12.38 -59.00
N LEU A 2 -1.76 -11.05 -59.13
CA LEU A 2 -1.47 -10.13 -58.01
C LEU A 2 -2.66 -9.70 -57.13
N ARG A 3 -3.91 -10.06 -57.48
CA ARG A 3 -5.12 -9.56 -56.79
C ARG A 3 -5.61 -10.42 -55.62
N ARG A 4 -5.15 -11.68 -55.50
CA ARG A 4 -5.63 -12.62 -54.48
C ARG A 4 -4.75 -12.65 -53.22
N THR A 5 -3.46 -12.31 -53.35
CA THR A 5 -2.52 -12.23 -52.22
C THR A 5 -2.76 -11.01 -51.34
N SER A 6 -3.17 -9.87 -51.92
CA SER A 6 -3.47 -8.65 -51.17
C SER A 6 -4.72 -8.78 -50.27
N LEU A 7 -5.70 -9.59 -50.67
CA LEU A 7 -6.93 -9.78 -49.89
C LEU A 7 -6.70 -10.69 -48.67
N ALA A 8 -5.83 -11.70 -48.81
CA ALA A 8 -5.48 -12.60 -47.71
C ALA A 8 -4.68 -11.88 -46.61
N ILE A 9 -3.76 -10.98 -47.00
CA ILE A 9 -2.95 -10.21 -46.05
C ILE A 9 -3.82 -9.24 -45.22
N CYS A 10 -4.79 -8.57 -45.85
CA CYS A 10 -5.72 -7.69 -45.15
C CYS A 10 -6.65 -8.46 -44.19
N ALA A 11 -7.08 -9.68 -44.55
CA ALA A 11 -7.93 -10.50 -43.69
C ALA A 11 -7.19 -11.00 -42.43
N THR A 12 -5.90 -11.37 -42.55
CA THR A 12 -5.08 -11.75 -41.38
C THR A 12 -4.74 -10.57 -40.47
N LEU A 13 -4.52 -9.37 -41.01
CA LEU A 13 -4.30 -8.16 -40.21
C LEU A 13 -5.57 -7.73 -39.45
N ALA A 14 -6.76 -7.96 -40.03
CA ALA A 14 -8.02 -7.69 -39.35
C ALA A 14 -8.27 -8.65 -38.17
N ILE A 15 -7.93 -9.93 -38.30
CA ILE A 15 -8.16 -10.93 -37.24
C ILE A 15 -7.20 -10.74 -36.04
N VAL A 16 -5.97 -10.29 -36.27
CA VAL A 16 -5.03 -9.96 -35.18
C VAL A 16 -5.41 -8.66 -34.47
N ALA A 17 -6.05 -7.72 -35.17
CA ALA A 17 -6.57 -6.49 -34.56
C ALA A 17 -7.84 -6.70 -33.69
N LEU A 18 -8.55 -7.83 -33.85
CA LEU A 18 -9.75 -8.18 -33.07
C LEU A 18 -9.45 -9.06 -31.84
N SER A 19 -8.20 -9.43 -31.57
CA SER A 19 -7.82 -10.26 -30.40
C SER A 19 -7.03 -9.52 -29.32
N ALA A 20 -6.92 -8.20 -29.45
CA ALA A 20 -6.36 -7.31 -28.44
C ALA A 20 -7.47 -6.46 -27.80
N ASP A 21 -8.51 -7.10 -27.29
CA ASP A 21 -9.38 -6.47 -26.31
C ASP A 21 -8.70 -6.60 -24.93
N PRO A 22 -8.17 -5.51 -24.33
CA PRO A 22 -7.99 -5.52 -22.88
C PRO A 22 -9.36 -5.83 -22.29
N ALA A 23 -9.41 -6.75 -21.31
CA ALA A 23 -10.64 -7.12 -20.62
C ALA A 23 -11.41 -5.86 -20.24
N SER A 24 -12.43 -5.54 -21.03
CA SER A 24 -13.32 -4.44 -20.76
C SER A 24 -14.16 -4.88 -19.58
N THR A 25 -14.14 -4.08 -18.52
CA THR A 25 -15.07 -4.19 -17.39
C THR A 25 -16.47 -3.74 -17.84
N ALA A 26 -16.99 -4.33 -18.92
CA ALA A 26 -18.33 -4.09 -19.43
C ALA A 26 -19.36 -4.84 -18.57
N SER A 27 -19.35 -4.53 -17.27
CA SER A 27 -20.60 -4.52 -16.51
C SER A 27 -21.45 -3.38 -17.10
N PRO A 28 -22.78 -3.52 -17.23
CA PRO A 28 -23.66 -2.44 -17.67
C PRO A 28 -23.74 -1.26 -16.67
N GLY A 29 -22.76 -1.14 -15.77
CA GLY A 29 -22.55 0.00 -14.89
C GLY A 29 -22.24 1.26 -15.69
N ILE A 30 -22.60 2.40 -15.09
CA ILE A 30 -22.40 3.77 -15.60
C ILE A 30 -21.02 3.88 -16.24
N GLY A 31 -20.96 4.05 -17.57
CA GLY A 31 -19.85 3.77 -18.50
C GLY A 31 -18.40 4.12 -18.09
N ASN A 32 -17.60 4.68 -19.02
CA ASN A 32 -16.25 5.13 -18.68
C ASN A 32 -16.36 6.30 -17.70
N LEU A 33 -16.45 6.01 -16.40
CA LEU A 33 -16.17 7.00 -15.36
C LEU A 33 -14.72 7.43 -15.60
N PRO A 34 -14.46 8.70 -15.98
CA PRO A 34 -13.11 9.21 -15.89
C PRO A 34 -12.70 8.98 -14.44
N GLN A 35 -11.68 8.16 -14.21
CA GLN A 35 -11.08 8.03 -12.89
C GLN A 35 -10.43 9.37 -12.58
N GLY A 36 -11.24 10.30 -12.06
CA GLY A 36 -10.80 11.62 -11.66
C GLY A 36 -10.03 11.48 -10.37
N THR A 37 -8.81 11.99 -10.33
CA THR A 37 -8.12 12.21 -9.07
C THR A 37 -8.88 13.28 -8.30
N GLN A 38 -9.37 12.97 -7.10
CA GLN A 38 -9.82 14.01 -6.16
C GLN A 38 -8.58 14.75 -5.67
N THR A 39 -8.60 16.09 -5.65
CA THR A 39 -7.51 16.85 -5.04
C THR A 39 -7.64 16.83 -3.52
N ASP A 40 -6.53 16.91 -2.80
CA ASP A 40 -6.53 17.05 -1.33
C ASP A 40 -7.41 18.22 -0.89
N ALA A 41 -7.40 19.34 -1.64
CA ALA A 41 -8.27 20.49 -1.39
C ALA A 41 -9.76 20.16 -1.54
N ALA A 42 -10.15 19.38 -2.55
CA ALA A 42 -11.53 18.95 -2.72
C ALA A 42 -11.96 17.95 -1.64
N TYR A 43 -11.06 17.06 -1.21
CA TYR A 43 -11.29 16.17 -0.07
C TYR A 43 -11.48 16.99 1.21
N MET A 44 -10.57 17.91 1.52
CA MET A 44 -10.67 18.81 2.68
C MET A 44 -11.97 19.63 2.68
N ALA A 45 -12.42 20.11 1.52
CA ALA A 45 -13.65 20.88 1.38
C ALA A 45 -14.95 20.05 1.52
N SER A 46 -14.87 18.72 1.43
CA SER A 46 -16.06 17.84 1.52
C SER A 46 -16.63 17.70 2.93
N GLY A 47 -15.92 18.16 3.97
CA GLY A 47 -16.31 18.05 5.37
C GLY A 47 -17.43 19.00 5.80
N ALA A 48 -18.67 18.76 5.38
CA ALA A 48 -19.82 19.55 5.81
C ALA A 48 -20.06 19.41 7.33
N GLY A 49 -19.54 20.36 8.12
CA GLY A 49 -19.66 20.37 9.58
C GLY A 49 -18.63 19.50 10.33
N VAL A 50 -17.65 18.94 9.62
CA VAL A 50 -16.56 18.12 10.19
C VAL A 50 -15.22 18.48 9.53
N THR A 51 -14.11 18.17 10.18
CA THR A 51 -12.76 18.35 9.62
C THR A 51 -12.25 17.01 9.10
N ASN A 52 -11.80 16.97 7.86
CA ASN A 52 -11.07 15.84 7.33
C ASN A 52 -9.59 15.96 7.73
N VAL A 53 -9.01 14.88 8.26
CA VAL A 53 -7.60 14.82 8.68
C VAL A 53 -6.95 13.60 8.03
N LEU A 54 -5.76 13.79 7.46
CA LEU A 54 -4.97 12.70 6.91
C LEU A 54 -4.11 12.07 8.00
N ALA A 55 -4.52 10.90 8.50
CA ALA A 55 -3.80 10.18 9.55
C ALA A 55 -2.40 9.70 9.12
N THR A 56 -2.21 9.45 7.82
CA THR A 56 -0.93 8.98 7.28
C THR A 56 0.14 10.07 7.22
N THR A 57 -0.23 11.35 7.41
CA THR A 57 0.64 12.55 7.43
C THR A 57 1.66 12.71 6.30
N GLN A 58 1.65 11.83 5.30
CA GLN A 58 2.64 11.72 4.23
C GLN A 58 4.10 11.72 4.71
N ARG A 59 4.34 11.13 5.88
CA ARG A 59 5.70 10.97 6.41
C ARG A 59 6.45 9.86 5.68
N THR A 60 7.77 9.98 5.62
CA THR A 60 8.59 8.96 4.97
C THR A 60 8.78 7.78 5.90
N SER A 61 8.19 6.64 5.54
CA SER A 61 8.33 5.37 6.28
C SER A 61 9.13 4.35 5.47
N CYS A 62 9.86 3.49 6.16
CA CYS A 62 10.68 2.46 5.54
C CYS A 62 10.76 1.18 6.37
N TYR A 63 10.93 0.05 5.69
CA TYR A 63 11.24 -1.22 6.34
C TYR A 63 12.10 -2.11 5.44
N ARG A 64 12.84 -3.04 6.03
CA ARG A 64 13.56 -4.09 5.29
C ARG A 64 12.62 -5.27 5.03
N PRO A 65 12.08 -5.45 3.81
CA PRO A 65 11.24 -6.60 3.52
C PRO A 65 12.06 -7.89 3.53
N GLU A 66 11.43 -9.00 3.93
CA GLU A 66 12.10 -10.29 3.85
C GLU A 66 12.32 -10.68 2.38
N ALA A 67 11.28 -10.67 1.55
CA ALA A 67 11.37 -11.09 0.16
C ALA A 67 11.57 -9.93 -0.83
N PRO A 68 12.80 -9.55 -1.23
CA PRO A 68 12.99 -8.44 -2.17
C PRO A 68 12.29 -8.69 -3.52
N TYR A 69 11.62 -7.66 -4.04
CA TYR A 69 10.96 -7.68 -5.34
C TYR A 69 11.20 -6.36 -6.08
N PHE A 70 12.19 -6.36 -6.98
CA PHE A 70 12.62 -5.17 -7.74
C PHE A 70 12.12 -5.16 -9.19
N THR A 71 11.40 -6.20 -9.61
CA THR A 71 10.92 -6.32 -10.99
C THR A 71 9.61 -5.57 -11.18
N THR A 72 9.36 -5.08 -12.38
CA THR A 72 8.09 -4.46 -12.76
C THR A 72 7.25 -5.46 -13.55
N LEU A 73 5.94 -5.51 -13.28
CA LEU A 73 5.02 -6.18 -14.18
C LEU A 73 4.80 -5.29 -15.41
N THR A 74 4.44 -5.87 -16.56
CA THR A 74 4.39 -5.21 -17.89
C THR A 74 3.38 -4.06 -18.03
N VAL A 75 2.78 -3.59 -16.93
CA VAL A 75 1.82 -2.51 -16.87
C VAL A 75 2.49 -1.29 -16.23
N ASN A 76 2.50 -0.15 -16.93
CA ASN A 76 3.24 1.08 -16.59
C ASN A 76 2.88 1.77 -15.25
N ALA A 77 2.14 1.13 -14.35
CA ALA A 77 1.72 1.68 -13.07
C ALA A 77 2.65 1.30 -11.89
N TYR A 78 3.68 0.50 -12.18
CA TYR A 78 4.38 -0.33 -11.20
C TYR A 78 5.89 -0.29 -11.47
N ASP A 79 6.68 0.14 -10.48
CA ASP A 79 8.13 0.34 -10.57
C ASP A 79 8.97 -0.55 -9.62
N GLY A 80 8.31 -1.47 -8.90
CA GLY A 80 8.93 -2.36 -7.90
C GLY A 80 9.31 -1.64 -6.61
N MET A 81 10.26 -2.24 -5.87
CA MET A 81 10.81 -1.63 -4.66
C MET A 81 11.78 -0.48 -4.95
N THR A 82 11.63 0.61 -4.21
CA THR A 82 12.58 1.74 -4.18
C THR A 82 13.39 1.73 -2.88
N ALA A 83 14.70 1.91 -2.97
CA ALA A 83 15.56 2.01 -1.80
C ALA A 83 15.15 3.20 -0.92
N CYS A 84 15.06 2.98 0.39
CA CYS A 84 14.65 4.01 1.34
C CYS A 84 15.70 5.16 1.40
N PRO A 85 15.30 6.43 1.18
CA PRO A 85 16.18 7.59 1.33
C PRO A 85 16.48 7.92 2.79
N GLY A 86 15.63 7.45 3.71
CA GLY A 86 15.67 7.67 5.15
C GLY A 86 14.25 7.85 5.67
N ALA A 87 13.90 7.13 6.72
CA ALA A 87 12.60 7.31 7.38
C ALA A 87 12.65 8.50 8.35
N ASP A 88 11.50 9.15 8.51
CA ASP A 88 11.30 10.22 9.49
C ASP A 88 10.32 9.83 10.60
N THR A 89 9.67 8.66 10.54
CA THR A 89 8.65 8.19 11.51
C THR A 89 9.21 7.58 12.81
N GLY A 90 10.52 7.35 12.90
CA GLY A 90 11.19 6.86 14.13
C GLY A 90 11.12 5.35 14.35
N GLU A 91 10.55 4.63 13.39
CA GLU A 91 10.49 3.18 13.34
C GLU A 91 11.87 2.53 13.17
N ASN A 92 11.99 1.28 13.62
CA ASN A 92 13.15 0.47 13.27
C ASN A 92 13.06 0.07 11.80
N THR A 93 13.74 0.76 10.91
CA THR A 93 13.69 0.46 9.46
C THR A 93 14.37 -0.84 9.03
N GLY A 94 15.07 -1.53 9.94
CA GLY A 94 15.94 -2.66 9.59
C GLY A 94 17.17 -2.24 8.79
N ARG A 95 17.50 -0.94 8.71
CA ARG A 95 18.65 -0.45 7.92
C ARG A 95 19.99 -1.00 8.39
N ARG A 96 20.20 -1.13 9.71
CA ARG A 96 21.49 -1.56 10.29
C ARG A 96 21.64 -3.08 10.33
N TYR A 97 20.60 -3.79 10.74
CA TYR A 97 20.58 -5.25 10.87
C TYR A 97 19.20 -5.79 10.47
N PRO A 98 19.11 -7.03 9.93
CA PRO A 98 17.84 -7.72 9.74
C PRO A 98 17.02 -7.75 11.03
N TYR A 99 15.70 -7.82 10.90
CA TYR A 99 14.86 -8.02 12.06
C TYR A 99 15.09 -9.42 12.65
N PRO A 100 14.94 -9.61 13.97
CA PRO A 100 15.04 -10.93 14.58
C PRO A 100 14.09 -11.96 13.96
N THR A 101 12.92 -11.51 13.50
CA THR A 101 11.91 -12.30 12.77
C THR A 101 12.39 -12.82 11.41
N GLN A 102 13.45 -12.23 10.86
CA GLN A 102 14.11 -12.63 9.60
C GLN A 102 15.38 -13.46 9.85
N ALA A 103 15.61 -13.91 11.09
CA ALA A 103 16.77 -14.75 11.38
C ALA A 103 16.64 -16.11 10.69
N GLY A 104 17.66 -16.49 9.91
CA GLY A 104 17.68 -17.78 9.21
C GLY A 104 16.99 -17.77 7.85
N SER A 105 16.59 -16.60 7.32
CA SER A 105 16.13 -16.49 5.93
C SER A 105 17.13 -17.11 4.96
N ASN A 106 16.61 -17.65 3.85
CA ASN A 106 17.43 -18.32 2.84
C ASN A 106 18.51 -17.40 2.24
N PRO A 107 19.61 -17.96 1.67
CA PRO A 107 20.60 -17.14 0.98
C PRO A 107 19.97 -16.20 -0.05
N GLY A 108 20.28 -14.91 0.04
CA GLY A 108 19.66 -13.85 -0.77
C GLY A 108 18.53 -13.07 -0.08
N TYR A 109 18.16 -13.47 1.15
CA TYR A 109 17.13 -12.86 1.97
C TYR A 109 17.71 -12.50 3.36
N PRO A 110 17.16 -11.48 4.06
CA PRO A 110 16.15 -10.53 3.59
C PRO A 110 16.73 -9.54 2.55
N ALA A 111 15.93 -8.55 2.14
CA ALA A 111 16.45 -7.46 1.30
C ALA A 111 17.70 -6.81 1.91
N ALA A 112 18.67 -6.45 1.06
CA ALA A 112 19.96 -5.90 1.51
C ALA A 112 19.84 -4.59 2.31
N GLY A 113 18.72 -3.87 2.19
CA GLY A 113 18.46 -2.61 2.87
C GLY A 113 16.96 -2.37 3.09
N ALA A 114 16.66 -1.26 3.74
CA ALA A 114 15.30 -0.77 3.89
C ALA A 114 14.76 -0.24 2.56
N MET A 115 13.50 -0.51 2.28
CA MET A 115 12.76 -0.04 1.12
C MET A 115 11.73 1.01 1.56
N LEU A 116 11.44 1.95 0.66
CA LEU A 116 10.49 3.03 0.86
C LEU A 116 9.06 2.50 0.85
N VAL A 117 8.27 2.81 1.87
CA VAL A 117 6.82 2.62 1.83
C VAL A 117 6.25 3.62 0.82
N LYS A 118 5.64 3.11 -0.24
CA LYS A 118 5.15 3.88 -1.38
C LYS A 118 3.66 4.14 -1.34
N ASP A 119 2.90 3.22 -0.75
CA ASP A 119 1.45 3.31 -0.73
C ASP A 119 0.86 2.53 0.44
N HIS A 120 -0.43 2.74 0.65
CA HIS A 120 -1.19 2.13 1.73
C HIS A 120 -2.49 1.52 1.22
N SER A 121 -2.92 0.39 1.80
CA SER A 121 -4.28 -0.16 1.60
C SER A 121 -4.84 -0.59 2.95
N GLU A 122 -6.05 -1.17 2.97
CA GLU A 122 -6.68 -1.86 4.11
C GLU A 122 -6.43 -1.17 5.46
N SER A 123 -7.42 -0.45 5.95
CA SER A 123 -7.26 0.39 7.15
C SER A 123 -8.25 0.00 8.24
N ASP A 124 -7.81 0.15 9.47
CA ASP A 124 -8.64 0.04 10.66
C ASP A 124 -8.37 1.22 11.61
N LEU A 125 -9.39 1.66 12.33
CA LEU A 125 -9.30 2.78 13.26
C LEU A 125 -10.08 2.45 14.54
N ARG A 126 -9.42 2.58 15.68
CA ARG A 126 -10.00 2.29 16.99
C ARG A 126 -9.92 3.51 17.90
N ILE A 127 -10.97 3.70 18.68
CA ILE A 127 -11.07 4.71 19.73
C ILE A 127 -10.92 4.01 21.07
N ASP A 128 -10.04 4.52 21.92
CA ASP A 128 -9.85 3.99 23.27
C ASP A 128 -11.11 4.25 24.13
N PRO A 129 -11.75 3.21 24.70
CA PRO A 129 -12.95 3.36 25.51
C PRO A 129 -12.70 4.07 26.85
N THR A 130 -11.45 4.19 27.29
CA THR A 130 -11.06 4.89 28.52
C THR A 130 -10.71 6.36 28.27
N ASN A 131 -10.41 6.74 27.02
CA ASN A 131 -10.09 8.09 26.62
C ASN A 131 -10.49 8.33 25.14
N PRO A 132 -11.61 9.01 24.85
CA PRO A 132 -12.05 9.21 23.46
C PRO A 132 -11.14 10.13 22.63
N LEU A 133 -10.11 10.75 23.24
CA LEU A 133 -9.08 11.50 22.54
C LEU A 133 -7.90 10.62 22.11
N HIS A 134 -7.78 9.42 22.64
CA HIS A 134 -6.75 8.46 22.26
C HIS A 134 -7.28 7.53 21.15
N LEU A 135 -6.68 7.62 19.97
CA LEU A 135 -7.03 6.84 18.80
C LEU A 135 -5.79 6.13 18.26
N ILE A 136 -5.97 4.89 17.83
CA ILE A 136 -4.95 4.14 17.08
C ILE A 136 -5.54 3.69 15.76
N GLY A 137 -4.89 4.09 14.67
CA GLY A 137 -5.15 3.61 13.32
C GLY A 137 -4.08 2.62 12.89
N GLN A 138 -4.44 1.72 11.99
CA GLN A 138 -3.52 0.78 11.35
C GLN A 138 -3.80 0.70 9.86
N SER A 139 -2.76 0.41 9.07
CA SER A 139 -2.92 0.21 7.63
C SER A 139 -1.92 -0.76 7.01
N LYS A 140 -2.35 -1.33 5.89
CA LYS A 140 -1.54 -1.86 4.79
C LYS A 140 -0.38 -0.93 4.41
N TRP A 141 0.91 -1.26 4.58
CA TRP A 141 2.06 -0.47 4.06
C TRP A 141 2.79 -1.24 2.96
N PHE A 142 2.82 -0.72 1.73
CA PHE A 142 3.48 -1.37 0.59
C PHE A 142 4.84 -0.77 0.28
N VAL A 143 5.85 -1.62 0.03
CA VAL A 143 7.07 -1.24 -0.69
C VAL A 143 7.06 -1.69 -2.14
N SER A 144 6.23 -2.67 -2.49
CA SER A 144 5.98 -3.11 -3.88
C SER A 144 4.61 -3.78 -3.94
N ALA A 145 3.74 -3.28 -4.81
CA ALA A 145 2.43 -3.88 -5.05
C ALA A 145 2.55 -5.16 -5.91
N GLU A 146 3.53 -5.18 -6.82
CA GLU A 146 3.80 -6.24 -7.78
C GLU A 146 4.28 -7.53 -7.12
N GLY A 147 5.17 -7.40 -6.14
CA GLY A 147 5.64 -8.50 -5.33
C GLY A 147 4.74 -8.82 -4.15
N TYR A 148 3.59 -8.12 -4.05
CA TYR A 148 2.72 -8.14 -2.89
C TYR A 148 3.52 -7.98 -1.58
N ASN A 149 4.46 -7.04 -1.56
CA ASN A 149 5.39 -6.89 -0.45
C ASN A 149 4.98 -5.73 0.46
N HIS A 150 4.52 -6.10 1.64
CA HIS A 150 3.82 -5.24 2.55
C HIS A 150 4.10 -5.58 4.02
N LEU A 151 3.75 -4.65 4.91
CA LEU A 151 3.60 -4.91 6.34
C LEU A 151 2.49 -4.07 6.95
N ILE A 152 2.16 -4.31 8.21
CA ILE A 152 1.21 -3.48 8.97
C ILE A 152 1.94 -2.30 9.62
N GLY A 153 1.43 -1.09 9.36
CA GLY A 153 1.77 0.10 10.10
C GLY A 153 0.70 0.56 11.07
N PHE A 154 1.10 1.44 11.99
CA PHE A 154 0.22 2.07 12.96
C PHE A 154 0.43 3.59 13.01
N TYR A 155 -0.61 4.27 13.46
CA TYR A 155 -0.69 5.71 13.66
C TYR A 155 -1.41 5.94 14.99
N GLU A 156 -0.89 6.82 15.83
CA GLU A 156 -1.48 7.10 17.15
C GLU A 156 -1.70 8.60 17.32
N SER A 157 -2.86 8.92 17.89
CA SER A 157 -3.32 10.28 18.19
C SER A 157 -3.78 10.34 19.64
N MET A 158 -3.49 11.46 20.31
CA MET A 158 -3.89 11.74 21.70
C MET A 158 -4.81 12.96 21.81
N ASP A 159 -5.25 13.52 20.68
CA ASP A 159 -6.03 14.76 20.60
C ASP A 159 -7.31 14.60 19.75
N GLY A 160 -7.87 13.39 19.75
CA GLY A 160 -9.12 13.09 19.04
C GLY A 160 -8.95 12.96 17.53
N GLY A 161 -7.74 12.65 17.05
CA GLY A 161 -7.43 12.53 15.63
C GLY A 161 -7.09 13.85 14.94
N SER A 162 -6.87 14.93 15.69
CA SER A 162 -6.47 16.23 15.14
C SER A 162 -5.03 16.21 14.63
N THR A 163 -4.14 15.49 15.33
CA THR A 163 -2.76 15.23 14.92
C THR A 163 -2.37 13.77 15.14
N TRP A 164 -1.42 13.29 14.34
CA TRP A 164 -0.94 11.90 14.32
C TRP A 164 0.59 11.85 14.40
N PRO A 165 1.20 12.27 15.53
CA PRO A 165 2.66 12.44 15.62
C PRO A 165 3.43 11.13 15.75
N VAL A 166 2.80 10.06 16.24
CA VAL A 166 3.43 8.76 16.48
C VAL A 166 3.00 7.79 15.38
N GLN A 167 3.97 7.24 14.66
CA GLN A 167 3.76 6.36 13.52
C GLN A 167 4.93 5.39 13.40
N GLY A 168 4.67 4.23 12.79
CA GLY A 168 5.70 3.25 12.51
C GLY A 168 5.08 1.94 12.06
N HIS A 169 5.91 0.91 11.91
CA HIS A 169 5.39 -0.43 11.69
C HIS A 169 5.14 -1.18 12.98
N VAL A 170 4.20 -2.13 12.94
CA VAL A 170 3.90 -2.99 14.08
C VAL A 170 5.03 -4.01 14.24
N PRO A 171 5.76 -3.99 15.38
CA PRO A 171 6.88 -4.89 15.58
C PRO A 171 6.46 -6.36 15.58
N GLY A 172 7.30 -7.23 15.04
CA GLY A 172 7.11 -8.68 15.06
C GLY A 172 6.46 -9.27 13.81
N TYR A 173 6.00 -8.44 12.87
CA TYR A 173 5.44 -8.89 11.60
C TYR A 173 6.40 -8.73 10.40
N GLU A 174 7.70 -8.60 10.64
CA GLU A 174 8.67 -8.31 9.57
C GLU A 174 9.24 -9.56 8.87
N GLY A 175 8.89 -10.76 9.34
CA GLY A 175 9.23 -12.05 8.72
C GLY A 175 7.98 -12.77 8.20
N TRP A 176 8.12 -13.56 7.13
CA TRP A 176 7.08 -14.22 6.33
C TRP A 176 5.98 -13.24 5.89
N THR A 177 6.13 -12.69 4.68
CA THR A 177 5.52 -11.44 4.14
C THR A 177 3.99 -11.44 3.89
N ASP A 178 3.18 -12.07 4.74
CA ASP A 178 1.73 -12.19 4.56
C ASP A 178 0.94 -11.61 5.75
N ASN A 179 1.37 -10.45 6.28
CA ASN A 179 0.63 -9.71 7.30
C ASN A 179 -0.30 -8.67 6.64
N THR A 180 -1.53 -9.10 6.42
CA THR A 180 -2.60 -8.37 5.73
C THR A 180 -3.75 -8.04 6.68
N ASP A 181 -4.67 -7.18 6.22
CA ASP A 181 -5.96 -6.93 6.86
C ASP A 181 -5.84 -6.49 8.32
N PRO A 182 -5.29 -5.30 8.59
CA PRO A 182 -5.08 -4.85 9.96
C PRO A 182 -6.37 -4.85 10.75
N VAL A 183 -6.32 -5.47 11.94
CA VAL A 183 -7.41 -5.43 12.91
C VAL A 183 -6.86 -5.07 14.28
N GLY A 184 -7.36 -3.96 14.81
CA GLY A 184 -7.11 -3.50 16.16
C GLY A 184 -8.27 -3.81 17.11
N ALA A 185 -8.02 -3.82 18.41
CA ALA A 185 -9.07 -3.70 19.41
C ALA A 185 -8.53 -3.07 20.68
N PHE A 186 -9.36 -2.25 21.34
CA PHE A 186 -9.10 -1.87 22.72
C PHE A 186 -9.89 -2.77 23.66
N ASP A 187 -9.27 -3.17 24.78
CA ASP A 187 -10.05 -3.66 25.92
C ASP A 187 -10.59 -2.50 26.78
N ARG A 188 -11.38 -2.86 27.80
CA ARG A 188 -11.98 -1.90 28.73
C ARG A 188 -10.98 -1.13 29.61
N TYR A 189 -9.70 -1.49 29.57
CA TYR A 189 -8.63 -0.88 30.36
C TYR A 189 -7.71 0.00 29.50
N GLY A 190 -8.01 0.13 28.20
CA GLY A 190 -7.22 0.95 27.27
C GLY A 190 -6.01 0.21 26.68
N ASN A 191 -5.90 -1.12 26.86
CA ASN A 191 -4.86 -1.88 26.16
C ASN A 191 -5.28 -2.11 24.71
N PHE A 192 -4.37 -1.83 23.78
CA PHE A 192 -4.56 -2.08 22.36
C PHE A 192 -3.99 -3.44 21.94
N TYR A 193 -4.73 -4.16 21.11
CA TYR A 193 -4.34 -5.45 20.53
C TYR A 193 -4.37 -5.31 19.01
N SER A 194 -3.23 -5.53 18.36
CA SER A 194 -3.10 -5.65 16.91
C SER A 194 -3.08 -7.13 16.52
N LEU A 195 -3.78 -7.48 15.45
CA LEU A 195 -3.80 -8.82 14.86
C LEU A 195 -3.45 -8.76 13.39
#